data_AF-A0A9E2L8J0-F1
#
_entry.id   AF-A0A9E2L8J0-F1
#
_cell.length_a   1.000
_cell.length_b   1.000
_cell.length_c   1.000
_cell.angle_alpha   90.00
_cell.angle_beta   90.00
_cell.angle_gamma   90.00
#
_symmetry.space_group_name_H-M   'P 1'
#
loop_
_entity.id
_entity.type
_entity.pdbx_description
1 polymer ?
#
loop_
_entity_poly.entity_id
_entity_poly.type
_entity_poly.pdbx_seq_one_letter_code
_entity_poly.pdbx_strand_id
1 'polypeptide(L)'
;MTQQNGQNKADAEVRKKWQKEWSRMMIDIWQEKITRLKVIDTGRLWNQITEQAVFTEDTSTITHQFMEYGIYQDAGTGNGYTRGNGGELEFLEKDRVSRYPHRKPRKWYSKSYYASVMALKEKMGEMYAEEFCGIIVRGLR
;
A
#
# COMPACT_ATOMS: atom_id res chain seq x y z
N MET A 1 23.91 -34.08 -12.83
CA MET A 1 24.10 -32.71 -12.30
C MET A 1 23.24 -31.70 -13.09
N THR A 2 21.91 -31.80 -13.04
CA THR A 2 21.07 -30.96 -13.94
C THR A 2 19.70 -30.56 -13.39
N GLN A 3 19.45 -30.73 -12.08
CA GLN A 3 18.18 -30.33 -11.46
C GLN A 3 18.29 -29.08 -10.56
N GLN A 4 19.52 -28.61 -10.26
CA GLN A 4 19.78 -27.52 -9.30
C GLN A 4 19.32 -26.13 -9.76
N ASN A 5 19.35 -25.84 -11.07
CA ASN A 5 18.95 -24.52 -11.59
C ASN A 5 17.42 -24.33 -11.70
N GLY A 6 16.63 -25.40 -11.58
CA GLY A 6 15.18 -25.34 -11.74
C GLY A 6 14.42 -24.97 -10.46
N GLN A 7 14.82 -25.53 -9.31
CA GLN A 7 14.11 -25.33 -8.03
C GLN A 7 14.35 -23.94 -7.42
N ASN A 8 15.61 -23.46 -7.32
CA ASN A 8 15.87 -22.10 -6.81
C ASN A 8 15.26 -21.01 -7.70
N LYS A 9 15.21 -21.22 -9.02
CA LYS A 9 14.52 -20.31 -9.94
C LYS A 9 13.00 -20.35 -9.73
N ALA A 10 12.43 -21.52 -9.51
CA ALA A 10 11.01 -21.67 -9.20
C ALA A 10 10.64 -20.95 -7.88
N ASP A 11 11.47 -21.05 -6.84
CA ASP A 11 11.21 -20.39 -5.54
C ASP A 11 11.32 -18.86 -5.66
N ALA A 12 12.29 -18.36 -6.44
CA ALA A 12 12.41 -16.93 -6.74
C ALA A 12 11.22 -16.41 -7.59
N GLU A 13 10.73 -17.20 -8.54
CA GLU A 13 9.54 -16.86 -9.33
C GLU A 13 8.27 -16.86 -8.47
N VAL A 14 8.13 -17.81 -7.54
CA VAL A 14 7.02 -17.85 -6.58
C VAL A 14 7.00 -16.59 -5.71
N ARG A 15 8.16 -16.15 -5.20
CA ARG A 15 8.25 -14.88 -4.44
C ARG A 15 7.86 -13.67 -5.27
N LYS A 16 8.37 -13.57 -6.52
CA LYS A 16 8.01 -12.47 -7.43
C LYS A 16 6.50 -12.44 -7.72
N LYS A 17 5.90 -13.61 -7.95
CA LYS A 17 4.45 -13.74 -8.14
C LYS A 17 3.70 -13.29 -6.89
N TRP A 18 4.11 -13.75 -5.72
CA TRP A 18 3.48 -13.37 -4.45
C TRP A 18 3.53 -11.86 -4.20
N GLN A 19 4.69 -11.24 -4.40
CA GLN A 19 4.87 -9.80 -4.27
C GLN A 19 4.00 -9.01 -5.26
N LYS A 20 3.90 -9.48 -6.51
CA LYS A 20 3.04 -8.88 -7.53
C LYS A 20 1.56 -8.95 -7.15
N GLU A 21 1.08 -10.13 -6.75
CA GLU A 21 -0.31 -10.31 -6.33
C GLU A 21 -0.63 -9.52 -5.05
N TRP A 22 0.31 -9.45 -4.10
CA TRP A 22 0.17 -8.62 -2.92
C TRP A 22 0.05 -7.13 -3.26
N SER A 23 0.87 -6.63 -4.19
CA SER A 23 0.81 -5.24 -4.67
C SER A 23 -0.58 -4.94 -5.25
N ARG A 24 -1.06 -5.81 -6.15
CA ARG A 24 -2.36 -5.67 -6.78
C ARG A 24 -3.51 -5.70 -5.77
N MET A 25 -3.48 -6.65 -4.84
CA MET A 25 -4.44 -6.74 -3.74
C MET A 25 -4.51 -5.45 -2.92
N MET A 26 -3.37 -4.76 -2.72
CA MET A 26 -3.36 -3.48 -2.00
C MET A 26 -4.10 -2.38 -2.74
N ILE A 27 -3.93 -2.30 -4.06
CA ILE A 27 -4.69 -1.37 -4.90
C ILE A 27 -6.20 -1.64 -4.77
N ASP A 28 -6.61 -2.90 -4.85
CA ASP A 28 -8.03 -3.29 -4.75
C ASP A 28 -8.62 -2.87 -3.40
N ILE A 29 -7.95 -3.20 -2.29
CA ILE A 29 -8.36 -2.81 -0.92
C ILE A 29 -8.51 -1.28 -0.81
N TRP A 30 -7.58 -0.53 -1.40
CA TRP A 30 -7.61 0.92 -1.37
C TRP A 30 -8.74 1.52 -2.20
N GLN A 31 -8.96 1.00 -3.41
CA GLN A 31 -10.06 1.42 -4.28
C GLN A 31 -11.42 1.15 -3.63
N GLU A 32 -11.60 0.00 -2.99
CA GLU A 32 -12.80 -0.33 -2.22
C GLU A 32 -12.99 0.63 -1.05
N LYS A 33 -11.93 0.90 -0.28
CA LYS A 33 -11.99 1.82 0.87
C LYS A 33 -12.27 3.26 0.47
N ILE A 34 -11.68 3.74 -0.62
CA ILE A 34 -11.95 5.06 -1.18
C ILE A 34 -13.44 5.19 -1.51
N THR A 35 -13.99 4.17 -2.18
CA THR A 35 -15.41 4.13 -2.54
C THR A 35 -16.30 4.11 -1.30
N ARG A 36 -16.00 3.22 -0.35
CA ARG A 36 -16.78 3.04 0.89
C ARG A 36 -16.76 4.29 1.78
N LEU A 37 -15.61 4.93 1.93
CA LEU A 37 -15.43 6.14 2.74
C LEU A 37 -15.80 7.42 1.98
N LYS A 38 -16.29 7.28 0.74
CA LYS A 38 -16.64 8.39 -0.17
C LYS A 38 -15.50 9.40 -0.31
N VAL A 39 -14.25 8.92 -0.37
CA VAL A 39 -13.03 9.72 -0.60
C VAL A 39 -12.93 10.01 -2.10
N ILE A 40 -13.99 10.56 -2.66
CA ILE A 40 -14.15 10.81 -4.09
C ILE A 40 -14.58 12.26 -4.24
N ASP A 41 -13.77 13.00 -4.99
CA ASP A 41 -14.12 14.32 -5.49
C ASP A 41 -14.43 14.22 -6.99
N THR A 42 -13.38 14.09 -7.81
CA THR A 42 -13.48 13.94 -9.28
C THR A 42 -13.27 12.50 -9.77
N GLY A 43 -13.04 11.54 -8.85
CA GLY A 43 -12.67 10.16 -9.19
C GLY A 43 -11.20 9.98 -9.61
N ARG A 44 -10.43 11.06 -9.80
CA ARG A 44 -9.00 10.97 -10.18
C ARG A 44 -8.16 10.14 -9.22
N LEU A 45 -8.38 10.29 -7.91
CA LEU A 45 -7.63 9.52 -6.92
C LEU A 45 -7.82 8.02 -7.12
N TRP A 46 -9.06 7.58 -7.38
CA TRP A 46 -9.40 6.18 -7.60
C TRP A 46 -8.77 5.63 -8.89
N ASN A 47 -8.75 6.44 -9.96
CA ASN A 47 -8.20 6.08 -11.26
C ASN A 47 -6.66 6.10 -11.32
N GLN A 48 -6.00 6.90 -10.47
CA GLN A 48 -4.56 7.16 -10.51
C GLN A 48 -3.81 6.51 -9.33
N ILE A 49 -4.31 5.38 -8.84
CA ILE A 49 -3.54 4.51 -7.96
C ILE A 49 -2.74 3.59 -8.85
N THR A 50 -1.42 3.71 -8.80
CA THR A 50 -0.51 2.91 -9.60
C THR A 50 0.51 2.23 -8.71
N GLU A 51 0.88 1.02 -9.08
CA GLU A 51 2.00 0.30 -8.51
C GLU A 51 3.19 0.31 -9.46
N GLN A 52 4.38 0.43 -8.88
CA GLN A 52 5.63 0.16 -9.55
C GLN A 52 6.40 -0.84 -8.69
N ALA A 53 6.46 -2.08 -9.16
CA ALA A 53 7.26 -3.12 -8.53
C ALA A 53 8.51 -3.39 -9.36
N VAL A 54 9.68 -3.13 -8.79
CA VAL A 54 10.99 -3.42 -9.37
C VAL A 54 11.57 -4.61 -8.64
N PHE A 55 11.73 -5.72 -9.37
CA PHE A 55 12.32 -6.95 -8.85
C PHE A 55 13.72 -7.12 -9.44
N THR A 56 14.75 -6.92 -8.62
CA THR A 56 16.13 -7.31 -8.96
C THR A 56 16.42 -8.71 -8.42
N GLU A 57 17.57 -9.29 -8.78
CA GLU A 57 17.96 -10.62 -8.27
C GLU A 57 18.12 -10.63 -6.74
N ASP A 58 18.67 -9.56 -6.18
CA ASP A 58 19.00 -9.49 -4.75
C ASP A 58 17.97 -8.71 -3.92
N THR A 59 17.26 -7.76 -4.54
CA THR A 59 16.33 -6.87 -3.82
C THR A 59 15.02 -6.66 -4.58
N SER A 60 13.92 -6.58 -3.84
CA SER A 60 12.60 -6.27 -4.38
C SER A 60 12.13 -4.95 -3.81
N THR A 61 11.81 -3.99 -4.66
CA THR A 61 11.25 -2.69 -4.26
C THR A 61 9.84 -2.57 -4.81
N ILE A 62 8.86 -2.50 -3.91
CA ILE A 62 7.47 -2.25 -4.27
C ILE A 62 7.15 -0.82 -3.87
N THR A 63 6.81 0.01 -4.84
CA THR A 63 6.40 1.40 -4.63
C THR A 63 4.96 1.57 -5.09
N HIS A 64 4.14 2.11 -4.19
CA HIS A 64 2.79 2.52 -4.53
C HIS A 64 2.76 4.04 -4.70
N GLN A 65 2.14 4.52 -5.76
CA GLN A 65 1.98 5.93 -6.06
C GLN A 65 0.51 6.27 -6.19
N PHE A 66 0.12 7.39 -5.60
CA PHE A 66 -1.23 7.94 -5.66
C PHE A 66 -1.17 9.46 -5.46
N MET A 67 -2.25 10.16 -5.80
CA MET A 67 -2.32 11.62 -5.66
C MET A 67 -2.17 12.06 -4.19
N GLU A 68 -1.43 13.15 -3.96
CA GLU A 68 -1.25 13.78 -2.65
C GLU A 68 -2.58 14.09 -1.94
N TYR A 69 -3.64 14.39 -2.71
CA TYR A 69 -5.02 14.50 -2.23
C TYR A 69 -5.44 13.35 -1.29
N GLY A 70 -5.00 12.12 -1.59
CA GLY A 70 -5.27 10.95 -0.77
C GLY A 70 -4.66 11.05 0.64
N ILE A 71 -3.48 11.65 0.79
CA ILE A 71 -2.83 11.89 2.09
C ILE A 71 -3.67 12.85 2.92
N TYR A 72 -4.12 13.94 2.30
CA TYR A 72 -4.96 14.93 2.97
C TYR A 72 -6.29 14.35 3.45
N GLN A 73 -6.91 13.47 2.66
CA GLN A 73 -8.15 12.78 3.05
C GLN A 73 -7.94 11.77 4.18
N ASP A 74 -6.82 11.04 4.18
CA ASP A 74 -6.47 10.10 5.27
C ASP A 74 -6.22 10.84 6.59
N ALA A 75 -5.49 11.96 6.52
CA ALA A 75 -5.20 12.81 7.67
C ALA A 75 -6.42 13.65 8.11
N GLY A 76 -7.43 13.84 7.25
CA GLY A 76 -8.58 14.70 7.54
C GLY A 76 -8.24 16.19 7.48
N THR A 77 -7.21 16.55 6.72
CA THR A 77 -6.67 17.91 6.59
C THR A 77 -6.74 18.37 5.13
N GLY A 78 -6.20 19.55 4.83
CA GLY A 78 -6.14 20.10 3.48
C GLY A 78 -5.96 21.62 3.50
N ASN A 79 -6.35 22.26 2.40
CA ASN A 79 -6.23 23.71 2.29
C ASN A 79 -6.91 24.42 3.46
N GLY A 80 -6.18 25.36 4.08
CA GLY A 80 -6.62 26.15 5.22
C GLY A 80 -6.48 25.49 6.60
N TYR A 81 -6.23 24.19 6.70
CA TYR A 81 -5.97 23.56 8.01
C TYR A 81 -4.55 23.88 8.49
N THR A 82 -4.42 24.51 9.65
CA THR A 82 -3.14 24.84 10.28
C THR A 82 -3.09 24.32 11.71
N ARG A 83 -1.88 24.19 12.27
CA ARG A 83 -1.70 23.68 13.63
C ARG A 83 -2.31 24.67 14.63
N GLY A 84 -3.32 24.23 15.38
CA GLY A 84 -3.98 25.03 16.42
C GLY A 84 -5.23 25.79 15.97
N ASN A 85 -5.64 25.72 14.69
CA ASN A 85 -6.85 26.41 14.21
C ASN A 85 -8.15 25.59 14.36
N GLY A 86 -8.08 24.37 14.91
CA GLY A 86 -9.27 23.52 15.15
C GLY A 86 -10.04 23.08 13.90
N GLY A 87 -9.59 23.45 12.68
CA GLY A 87 -10.37 23.32 11.47
C GLY A 87 -11.43 24.42 11.28
N GLU A 88 -11.32 25.53 12.02
CA GLU A 88 -12.07 26.76 11.78
C GLU A 88 -11.53 27.44 10.53
N LEU A 89 -12.32 27.41 9.46
CA LEU A 89 -11.94 27.91 8.15
C LEU A 89 -12.94 28.99 7.76
N GLU A 90 -12.48 30.23 7.63
CA GLU A 90 -13.34 31.38 7.29
C GLU A 90 -14.11 31.15 5.97
N PHE A 91 -13.51 30.43 5.01
CA PHE A 91 -14.16 30.09 3.75
C PHE A 91 -15.25 29.02 3.88
N LEU A 92 -15.24 28.21 4.95
CA LEU A 92 -16.34 27.30 5.29
C LEU A 92 -17.45 28.02 6.06
N GLU A 93 -17.13 29.14 6.73
CA GLU A 93 -18.08 29.91 7.54
C GLU A 93 -18.86 30.94 6.72
N LYS A 94 -18.21 31.56 5.72
CA LYS A 94 -18.81 32.59 4.85
C LYS A 94 -20.01 32.08 4.05
N ASP A 95 -19.99 30.79 3.68
CA ASP A 95 -21.16 30.09 3.18
C ASP A 95 -21.78 29.31 4.35
N ARG A 96 -22.82 29.85 4.97
CA ARG A 96 -23.64 29.12 5.97
C ARG A 96 -24.24 27.81 5.42
N VAL A 97 -24.20 27.67 4.09
CA VAL A 97 -24.48 26.46 3.30
C VAL A 97 -23.20 26.01 2.61
N SER A 98 -22.07 25.96 3.32
CA SER A 98 -20.86 25.38 2.75
C SER A 98 -21.22 23.98 2.30
N ARG A 99 -21.09 23.75 0.98
CA ARG A 99 -21.40 22.49 0.33
C ARG A 99 -20.53 21.35 0.90
N TYR A 100 -19.50 21.69 1.68
CA TYR A 100 -18.49 20.80 2.19
C TYR A 100 -18.41 20.89 3.73
N PRO A 101 -18.76 19.81 4.46
CA PRO A 101 -18.55 19.77 5.90
C PRO A 101 -17.05 19.82 6.23
N HIS A 102 -16.72 20.19 7.48
CA HIS A 102 -15.35 20.05 7.99
C HIS A 102 -14.81 18.65 7.69
N ARG A 103 -13.59 18.60 7.16
CA ARG A 103 -12.91 17.35 6.85
C ARG A 103 -12.73 16.56 8.14
N LYS A 104 -13.04 15.26 8.04
CA LYS A 104 -12.78 14.26 9.07
C LYS A 104 -11.74 13.29 8.53
N PRO A 105 -10.84 12.75 9.37
CA PRO A 105 -9.86 11.78 8.93
C PRO A 105 -10.57 10.52 8.41
N ARG A 106 -10.26 10.15 7.17
CA ARG A 106 -10.81 8.95 6.51
C ARG A 106 -9.69 7.98 6.24
N LYS A 107 -9.40 7.11 7.20
CA LYS A 107 -8.26 6.17 7.19
C LYS A 107 -8.38 5.10 6.10
N TRP A 108 -8.23 5.50 4.84
CA TRP A 108 -8.42 4.66 3.67
C TRP A 108 -7.15 3.88 3.33
N TYR A 109 -5.96 4.44 3.54
CA TYR A 109 -4.70 3.75 3.23
C TYR A 109 -3.87 3.43 4.48
N SER A 110 -3.65 4.38 5.38
CA SER A 110 -2.57 4.30 6.38
C SER A 110 -2.64 3.06 7.28
N LYS A 111 -3.82 2.80 7.87
CA LYS A 111 -4.02 1.66 8.77
C LYS A 111 -3.96 0.31 8.03
N SER A 112 -4.57 0.22 6.85
CA SER A 112 -4.53 -1.00 6.03
C SER A 112 -3.14 -1.29 5.52
N TYR A 113 -2.43 -0.26 5.07
CA TYR A 113 -1.10 -0.38 4.50
C TYR A 113 -0.09 -0.85 5.54
N TYR A 114 -0.14 -0.29 6.76
CA TYR A 114 0.71 -0.77 7.84
C TYR A 114 0.46 -2.25 8.17
N ALA A 115 -0.81 -2.63 8.32
CA ALA A 115 -1.17 -4.02 8.62
C ALA A 115 -0.72 -4.98 7.50
N SER A 116 -0.91 -4.61 6.24
CA SER A 116 -0.53 -5.45 5.10
C SER A 116 0.97 -5.57 4.91
N VAL A 117 1.74 -4.52 5.21
CA VAL A 117 3.21 -4.55 5.21
C VAL A 117 3.72 -5.49 6.29
N MET A 118 3.10 -5.51 7.47
CA MET A 118 3.47 -6.47 8.53
C MET A 118 3.21 -7.91 8.10
N ALA A 119 2.06 -8.18 7.48
CA ALA A 119 1.74 -9.51 6.93
C ALA A 119 2.70 -9.91 5.80
N LEU A 120 3.07 -8.97 4.92
CA LEU A 120 4.07 -9.22 3.88
C LEU A 120 5.42 -9.58 4.48
N LYS A 121 5.87 -8.81 5.48
CA LYS A 121 7.14 -9.05 6.19
C LYS A 121 7.18 -10.47 6.77
N GLU A 122 6.13 -10.88 7.47
CA GLU A 122 6.02 -12.21 8.07
C GLU A 122 6.10 -13.30 7.00
N LYS A 123 5.28 -13.18 5.94
CA LYS A 123 5.26 -14.17 4.87
C LYS A 123 6.57 -14.27 4.10
N MET A 124 7.24 -13.14 3.83
CA MET A 124 8.56 -13.13 3.21
C MET A 124 9.60 -13.78 4.14
N GLY A 125 9.53 -13.52 5.45
CA GLY A 125 10.40 -14.15 6.44
C GLY A 125 10.31 -15.67 6.44
N GLU A 126 9.09 -16.21 6.38
CA GLU A 126 8.86 -17.66 6.25
C GLU A 126 9.50 -18.23 4.97
N MET A 127 9.22 -17.61 3.82
CA MET A 127 9.74 -18.10 2.52
C MET A 127 11.28 -18.09 2.48
N TYR A 128 11.93 -17.07 3.04
CA TYR A 128 13.40 -17.04 3.13
C TYR A 128 13.96 -18.07 4.12
N ALA A 129 13.27 -18.32 5.23
CA ALA A 129 13.69 -19.31 6.21
C ALA A 129 13.64 -20.74 5.63
N GLU A 130 12.57 -21.08 4.91
CA GLU A 130 12.41 -22.38 4.23
C GLU A 130 13.52 -22.62 3.20
N GLU A 131 13.84 -21.60 2.39
CA GLU A 131 14.94 -21.66 1.41
C GLU A 131 16.28 -21.92 2.11
N PHE A 132 16.57 -21.20 3.19
CA PHE A 132 17.81 -21.36 3.95
C PHE A 132 17.94 -22.73 4.61
N CYS A 133 16.88 -23.23 5.27
CA CYS A 133 16.86 -24.56 5.87
C CYS A 133 17.07 -25.66 4.81
N GLY A 134 16.44 -25.51 3.63
CA GLY A 134 16.62 -26.43 2.51
C GLY A 134 18.06 -26.51 2.00
N ILE A 135 18.81 -25.39 2.04
CA ILE A 135 20.23 -25.35 1.69
C ILE A 135 21.08 -26.12 2.70
N ILE A 136 20.88 -25.88 4.01
CA ILE A 136 21.66 -26.55 5.07
C ILE A 136 21.47 -28.07 5.04
N VAL A 137 20.23 -28.54 4.97
CA VAL A 137 19.92 -29.98 4.99
C VAL A 137 20.60 -30.72 3.82
N ARG A 138 20.78 -30.05 2.68
CA ARG A 138 21.45 -30.63 1.50
C ARG A 138 22.97 -30.57 1.59
N GLY A 139 23.55 -29.60 2.28
CA GLY A 139 24.99 -29.50 2.50
C GLY A 139 25.55 -30.52 3.50
N LEU A 140 24.67 -31.17 4.27
CA LEU A 140 25.00 -32.20 5.26
C LEU A 140 24.90 -33.64 4.71
N ARG A 141 24.80 -33.81 3.37
CA ARG A 141 24.78 -35.12 2.70
C ARG A 141 26.14 -35.53 2.16
#